data_AF-A0A1B7SZ55-F1
#
_entry.id   AF-A0A1B7SZ55-F1
#
_cell.length_a   1.000
_cell.length_b   1.000
_cell.length_c   1.000
_cell.angle_alpha   90.00
_cell.angle_beta   90.00
_cell.angle_gamma   90.00
#
_symmetry.space_group_name_H-M   'P 1'
#
loop_
_entity.id
_entity.type
_entity.pdbx_description
1 polymer ?
#
loop_
_entity_poly.entity_id
_entity_poly.type
_entity_poly.pdbx_seq_one_letter_code
_entity_poly.pdbx_strand_id
1 'polypeptide(L)'
;GFKGNAYYYPWKSYNYASNTGTQNTDLYITDAYLSGGYVGSGKVITSDHTTDFTVPNVLAYDITATNLSYSNSGLCETSQCSANWAFHMTGYMIPPTTGNYTISLGYIDDLGIINMSAGKFLSENCCDNFSPTGNVDGSNTVKSIWSSSGPTGTNQISLYLYAGVAYPLEIFYVNRGALGAITLTYTDPSGVTSSDFSGIIYHYDDID
;
A
#
# COMPACT_ATOMS: atom_id res chain seq x y z
N GLY A 1 -4.65 -8.86 -11.60
CA GLY A 1 -3.69 -8.19 -10.71
C GLY A 1 -4.43 -7.25 -9.78
N PHE A 2 -3.72 -6.65 -8.82
CA PHE A 2 -4.24 -5.57 -8.00
C PHE A 2 -4.62 -4.36 -8.85
N LYS A 3 -5.62 -3.59 -8.41
CA LYS A 3 -6.02 -2.29 -8.98
C LYS A 3 -6.04 -1.23 -7.88
N GLY A 4 -5.66 0.00 -8.19
CA GLY A 4 -5.71 1.10 -7.23
C GLY A 4 -4.90 2.31 -7.65
N ASN A 5 -4.45 3.10 -6.67
CA ASN A 5 -3.82 4.39 -6.91
C ASN A 5 -2.52 4.55 -6.11
N ALA A 6 -1.69 5.47 -6.60
CA ALA A 6 -0.55 6.00 -5.85
C ALA A 6 -0.82 7.46 -5.44
N TYR A 7 -0.38 7.80 -4.24
CA TYR A 7 -0.62 9.09 -3.59
C TYR A 7 0.68 9.75 -3.17
N TYR A 8 0.66 11.07 -3.16
CA TYR A 8 1.72 11.88 -2.62
C TYR A 8 1.59 11.93 -1.10
N TYR A 9 2.63 11.51 -0.39
CA TYR A 9 2.69 11.64 1.06
C TYR A 9 3.29 13.00 1.41
N PRO A 10 2.61 13.90 2.14
CA PRO A 10 3.11 15.27 2.30
C PRO A 10 4.30 15.39 3.23
N TRP A 11 5.15 16.39 2.96
CA TRP A 11 6.12 16.86 3.94
C TRP A 11 5.40 17.55 5.11
N LYS A 12 6.03 17.54 6.29
CA LYS A 12 5.54 18.33 7.44
C LYS A 12 5.67 19.82 7.19
N SER A 13 6.75 20.21 6.52
CA SER A 13 7.02 21.55 6.04
C SER A 13 7.93 21.47 4.81
N TYR A 14 7.81 22.43 3.90
CA TYR A 14 8.62 22.47 2.68
C TYR A 14 9.23 23.85 2.46
N ASN A 15 10.53 23.90 2.20
CA ASN A 15 11.26 25.11 1.84
C ASN A 15 11.50 25.14 0.34
N TYR A 16 10.76 25.99 -0.37
CA TYR A 16 10.86 26.15 -1.82
C TYR A 16 12.17 26.80 -2.29
N ALA A 17 12.82 27.62 -1.45
CA ALA A 17 14.07 28.28 -1.82
C ALA A 17 15.24 27.29 -1.83
N SER A 18 15.27 26.34 -0.89
CA SER A 18 16.28 25.29 -0.82
C SER A 18 15.84 23.97 -1.44
N ASN A 19 14.58 23.85 -1.89
CA ASN A 19 13.98 22.63 -2.41
C ASN A 19 14.11 21.44 -1.42
N THR A 20 13.87 21.70 -0.14
CA THR A 20 14.01 20.71 0.94
C THR A 20 12.75 20.60 1.78
N GLY A 21 12.37 19.36 2.12
CA GLY A 21 11.26 19.06 3.01
C GLY A 21 11.70 18.55 4.38
N THR A 22 10.87 18.77 5.39
CA THR A 22 10.97 18.08 6.69
C THR A 22 9.98 16.93 6.70
N GLN A 23 10.45 15.71 6.97
CA GLN A 23 9.61 14.50 6.96
C GLN A 23 8.42 14.65 7.91
N ASN A 24 7.26 14.18 7.45
CA ASN A 24 6.10 14.04 8.30
C ASN A 24 6.12 12.66 8.96
N THR A 25 6.69 12.59 10.16
CA THR A 25 6.93 11.32 10.85
C THR A 25 5.71 10.72 11.50
N ASP A 26 4.59 11.46 11.56
CA ASP A 26 3.45 11.11 12.41
C ASP A 26 2.14 10.97 11.62
N LEU A 27 1.98 11.67 10.48
CA LEU A 27 0.71 11.69 9.73
C LEU A 27 0.24 10.31 9.28
N TYR A 28 1.14 9.48 8.75
CA TYR A 28 0.84 8.15 8.20
C TYR A 28 0.17 7.15 9.16
N ILE A 29 0.21 7.43 10.47
CA ILE A 29 -0.41 6.59 11.50
C ILE A 29 -1.65 7.23 12.14
N THR A 30 -2.04 8.43 11.70
CA THR A 30 -3.24 9.10 12.21
C THR A 30 -4.50 8.52 11.59
N ASP A 31 -5.56 8.40 12.39
CA ASP A 31 -6.87 7.95 11.94
C ASP A 31 -7.36 8.79 10.75
N ALA A 32 -7.21 10.12 10.81
CA ALA A 32 -7.64 11.03 9.75
C ALA A 32 -6.94 10.76 8.41
N TYR A 33 -5.66 10.38 8.43
CA TYR A 33 -4.93 10.01 7.22
C TYR A 33 -5.40 8.66 6.70
N LEU A 34 -5.47 7.64 7.58
CA LEU A 34 -5.83 6.27 7.23
C LEU A 34 -7.33 6.10 6.86
N SER A 35 -8.19 7.02 7.28
CA SER A 35 -9.61 7.06 6.93
C SER A 35 -9.89 7.85 5.63
N GLY A 36 -9.00 7.76 4.65
CA GLY A 36 -9.15 8.40 3.32
C GLY A 36 -8.46 9.77 3.17
N GLY A 37 -7.87 10.33 4.23
CA GLY A 37 -7.15 11.61 4.15
C GLY A 37 -5.92 11.60 3.24
N TYR A 38 -5.38 10.42 2.93
CA TYR A 38 -4.25 10.25 2.01
C TYR A 38 -4.53 10.68 0.56
N VAL A 39 -5.79 10.73 0.13
CA VAL A 39 -6.18 11.25 -1.20
C VAL A 39 -6.02 12.77 -1.27
N GLY A 40 -6.13 13.45 -0.12
CA GLY A 40 -6.10 14.89 0.01
C GLY A 40 -7.11 15.58 -0.89
N SER A 41 -6.64 16.47 -1.77
CA SER A 41 -7.55 17.24 -2.64
C SER A 41 -8.11 16.45 -3.83
N GLY A 42 -7.64 15.21 -4.06
CA GLY A 42 -8.00 14.42 -5.24
C GLY A 42 -7.41 14.96 -6.55
N LYS A 43 -6.48 15.93 -6.49
CA LYS A 43 -5.78 16.44 -7.68
C LYS A 43 -4.55 15.60 -7.96
N VAL A 44 -4.30 15.36 -9.25
CA VAL A 44 -3.07 14.71 -9.71
C VAL A 44 -1.91 15.70 -9.66
N ILE A 45 -0.82 15.30 -9.02
CA ILE A 45 0.47 15.99 -9.08
C ILE A 45 1.22 15.46 -10.31
N THR A 46 1.51 16.38 -11.22
CA THR A 46 2.30 16.18 -12.43
C THR A 46 3.65 16.90 -12.32
N SER A 47 4.53 16.75 -13.31
CA SER A 47 5.86 17.38 -13.30
C SER A 47 5.84 18.92 -13.26
N ASP A 48 4.74 19.53 -13.70
CA ASP A 48 4.49 20.98 -13.70
C ASP A 48 3.71 21.46 -12.47
N HIS A 49 3.41 20.56 -11.52
CA HIS A 49 2.67 20.90 -10.32
C HIS A 49 3.54 21.75 -9.38
N THR A 50 3.17 23.02 -9.22
CA THR A 50 3.93 24.00 -8.43
C THR A 50 3.35 24.26 -7.04
N THR A 51 2.38 23.45 -6.60
CA THR A 51 1.61 23.72 -5.38
C THR A 51 2.08 22.94 -4.14
N ASP A 52 1.37 23.15 -3.05
CA ASP A 52 1.75 22.87 -1.66
C ASP A 52 2.16 21.41 -1.38
N PHE A 53 3.47 21.18 -1.31
CA PHE A 53 4.07 19.89 -0.95
C PHE A 53 3.81 19.45 0.51
N THR A 54 3.04 20.22 1.28
CA THR A 54 2.62 19.87 2.64
C THR A 54 1.21 19.31 2.72
N VAL A 55 0.55 19.09 1.57
CA VAL A 55 -0.81 18.53 1.48
C VAL A 55 -0.81 17.21 0.70
N PRO A 56 -1.54 16.16 1.15
CA PRO A 56 -1.70 14.94 0.37
C PRO A 56 -2.37 15.21 -0.98
N ASN A 57 -2.05 14.40 -1.98
CA ASN A 57 -2.62 14.48 -3.32
C ASN A 57 -2.44 13.14 -4.05
N VAL A 58 -2.92 13.04 -5.29
CA VAL A 58 -2.78 11.83 -6.10
C VAL A 58 -1.55 11.93 -7.00
N LEU A 59 -0.80 10.84 -7.15
CA LEU A 59 0.29 10.74 -8.13
C LEU A 59 -0.16 10.04 -9.41
N ALA A 60 -0.93 8.96 -9.27
CA ALA A 60 -1.43 8.19 -10.39
C ALA A 60 -2.73 7.47 -10.04
N TYR A 61 -3.64 7.46 -11.02
CA TYR A 61 -4.90 6.72 -10.99
C TYR A 61 -4.79 5.39 -11.74
N ASP A 62 -5.67 4.46 -11.40
CA ASP A 62 -5.96 3.24 -12.19
C ASP A 62 -4.73 2.37 -12.47
N ILE A 63 -3.84 2.28 -11.48
CA ILE A 63 -2.67 1.41 -11.52
C ILE A 63 -3.13 -0.03 -11.47
N THR A 64 -2.63 -0.86 -12.39
CA THR A 64 -2.72 -2.31 -12.32
C THR A 64 -1.34 -2.91 -12.06
N ALA A 65 -1.23 -3.78 -11.05
CA ALA A 65 0.03 -4.42 -10.69
C ALA A 65 -0.15 -5.89 -10.31
N THR A 66 0.81 -6.74 -10.67
CA THR A 66 0.92 -8.10 -10.12
C THR A 66 2.07 -8.24 -9.13
N ASN A 67 2.95 -7.25 -9.05
CA ASN A 67 4.04 -7.21 -8.09
C ASN A 67 3.99 -5.87 -7.34
N LEU A 68 3.86 -5.94 -6.01
CA LEU A 68 3.88 -4.79 -5.12
C LEU A 68 5.18 -4.80 -4.30
N SER A 69 6.29 -4.54 -4.99
CA SER A 69 7.62 -4.43 -4.38
C SER A 69 8.27 -3.10 -4.74
N TYR A 70 8.93 -2.50 -3.77
CA TYR A 70 9.67 -1.24 -3.92
C TYR A 70 10.89 -1.26 -3.02
N SER A 71 11.99 -0.68 -3.49
CA SER A 71 13.15 -0.30 -2.69
C SER A 71 13.90 0.81 -3.40
N ASN A 72 14.29 1.84 -2.66
CA ASN A 72 15.12 2.93 -3.17
C ASN A 72 16.53 2.95 -2.57
N SER A 73 16.95 1.92 -1.86
CA SER A 73 18.26 1.88 -1.18
C SER A 73 19.43 2.22 -2.13
N GLY A 74 19.47 1.63 -3.32
CA GLY A 74 20.51 1.91 -4.31
C GLY A 74 20.48 3.32 -4.93
N LEU A 75 19.33 4.00 -4.87
CA LEU A 75 19.20 5.40 -5.33
C LEU A 75 19.67 6.38 -4.25
N CYS A 76 19.48 6.02 -2.98
CA CYS A 76 19.87 6.84 -1.83
C CYS A 76 21.40 6.88 -1.61
N GLU A 77 22.18 5.97 -2.21
CA GLU A 77 23.64 5.95 -2.08
C GLU A 77 24.33 7.05 -2.92
N THR A 78 23.65 7.63 -3.89
CA THR A 78 24.24 8.58 -4.87
C THR A 78 23.54 9.95 -4.92
N SER A 79 22.43 10.15 -4.18
CA SER A 79 21.65 11.40 -4.18
C SER A 79 20.85 11.62 -2.88
N GLN A 80 20.29 12.82 -2.67
CA GLN A 80 19.33 13.06 -1.59
C GLN A 80 18.04 12.27 -1.84
N CYS A 81 17.86 11.20 -1.07
CA CYS A 81 16.68 10.37 -1.15
C CYS A 81 15.46 11.12 -0.60
N SER A 82 14.55 11.52 -1.49
CA SER A 82 13.34 12.25 -1.13
C SER A 82 12.15 11.68 -1.90
N ALA A 83 11.92 10.38 -1.75
CA ALA A 83 10.70 9.74 -2.23
C ALA A 83 9.72 9.61 -1.07
N ASN A 84 8.63 10.37 -1.11
CA ASN A 84 7.55 10.34 -0.12
C ASN A 84 6.23 10.11 -0.85
N TRP A 85 5.67 8.92 -0.68
CA TRP A 85 4.51 8.48 -1.44
C TRP A 85 3.82 7.32 -0.71
N ALA A 86 2.59 7.06 -1.12
CA ALA A 86 1.79 5.96 -0.64
C ALA A 86 1.10 5.25 -1.80
N PHE A 87 0.62 4.03 -1.58
CA PHE A 87 -0.32 3.41 -2.49
C PHE A 87 -1.45 2.72 -1.73
N HIS A 88 -2.60 2.63 -2.38
CA HIS A 88 -3.75 1.86 -1.93
C HIS A 88 -4.20 0.99 -3.08
N MET A 89 -4.12 -0.33 -2.89
CA MET A 89 -4.37 -1.31 -3.93
C MET A 89 -5.33 -2.36 -3.40
N THR A 90 -6.27 -2.80 -4.23
CA THR A 90 -7.24 -3.84 -3.89
C THR A 90 -7.26 -4.94 -4.94
N GLY A 91 -7.82 -6.07 -4.57
CA GLY A 91 -8.07 -7.18 -5.47
C GLY A 91 -8.76 -8.33 -4.75
N TYR A 92 -9.04 -9.38 -5.51
CA TYR A 92 -9.60 -10.62 -5.00
C TYR A 92 -8.56 -11.71 -5.20
N MET A 93 -8.14 -12.32 -4.10
CA MET A 93 -7.36 -13.54 -4.11
C MET A 93 -8.28 -14.71 -4.42
N ILE A 94 -8.05 -15.34 -5.57
CA ILE A 94 -8.77 -16.55 -6.00
C ILE A 94 -7.74 -17.67 -6.06
N PRO A 95 -7.61 -18.47 -4.99
CA PRO A 95 -6.57 -19.50 -4.93
C PRO A 95 -6.90 -20.62 -5.94
N PRO A 96 -5.91 -21.15 -6.66
CA PRO A 96 -6.12 -22.30 -7.55
C PRO A 96 -6.21 -23.63 -6.79
N THR A 97 -5.72 -23.68 -5.55
CA THR A 97 -5.62 -24.90 -4.73
C THR A 97 -6.18 -24.61 -3.33
N THR A 98 -6.95 -25.54 -2.76
CA THR A 98 -7.41 -25.43 -1.37
C THR A 98 -6.26 -25.70 -0.41
N GLY A 99 -6.04 -24.85 0.58
CA GLY A 99 -5.04 -25.07 1.61
C GLY A 99 -4.62 -23.81 2.35
N ASN A 100 -3.51 -23.92 3.10
CA ASN A 100 -2.95 -22.78 3.81
C ASN A 100 -2.14 -21.90 2.87
N TYR A 101 -2.51 -20.64 2.79
CA TYR A 101 -1.73 -19.58 2.16
C TYR A 101 -1.17 -18.66 3.24
N THR A 102 0.06 -18.18 3.06
CA THR A 102 0.65 -17.14 3.92
C THR A 102 0.91 -15.90 3.09
N ILE A 103 0.36 -14.75 3.46
CA ILE A 103 0.68 -13.46 2.82
C ILE A 103 1.61 -12.70 3.75
N SER A 104 2.70 -12.16 3.21
CA SER A 104 3.74 -11.50 3.99
C SER A 104 4.11 -10.14 3.40
N LEU A 105 4.14 -9.14 4.29
CA LEU A 105 4.86 -7.89 4.12
C LEU A 105 6.29 -8.14 4.61
N GLY A 106 7.20 -8.55 3.71
CA GLY A 106 8.56 -8.96 4.05
C GLY A 106 9.33 -7.94 4.88
N TYR A 107 10.06 -7.02 4.22
CA TYR A 107 10.60 -5.83 4.88
C TYR A 107 9.67 -4.65 4.58
N ILE A 108 9.41 -3.82 5.60
CA ILE A 108 8.56 -2.63 5.52
C ILE A 108 9.31 -1.42 6.05
N ASP A 109 9.31 -0.36 5.24
CA ASP A 109 9.81 0.97 5.54
C ASP A 109 8.99 1.98 4.72
N ASP A 110 7.97 2.65 5.27
CA ASP A 110 7.70 2.88 6.69
C ASP A 110 6.44 2.20 7.26
N LEU A 111 5.37 2.02 6.46
CA LEU A 111 4.13 1.39 6.88
C LEU A 111 3.62 0.46 5.79
N GLY A 112 3.16 -0.73 6.20
CA GLY A 112 2.38 -1.62 5.37
C GLY A 112 1.17 -2.14 6.14
N ILE A 113 0.01 -2.14 5.48
CA ILE A 113 -1.25 -2.65 6.00
C ILE A 113 -1.79 -3.67 4.99
N ILE A 114 -2.28 -4.80 5.51
CA ILE A 114 -3.11 -5.74 4.75
C ILE A 114 -4.43 -5.88 5.49
N ASN A 115 -5.53 -5.75 4.75
CA ASN A 115 -6.85 -6.18 5.17
C ASN A 115 -7.30 -7.34 4.27
N MET A 116 -7.80 -8.42 4.88
CA MET A 116 -8.27 -9.60 4.16
C MET A 116 -9.44 -10.25 4.90
N SER A 117 -10.39 -10.80 4.13
CA SER A 117 -11.65 -11.44 4.55
C SER A 117 -12.85 -10.50 4.80
N ALA A 118 -14.05 -10.97 4.43
CA ALA A 118 -15.31 -10.27 4.65
C ALA A 118 -15.53 -9.94 6.14
N GLY A 119 -15.81 -8.67 6.46
CA GLY A 119 -16.03 -8.18 7.83
C GLY A 119 -14.79 -7.69 8.58
N LYS A 120 -13.59 -7.75 7.95
CA LYS A 120 -12.37 -7.09 8.44
C LYS A 120 -11.99 -5.82 7.66
N PHE A 121 -12.63 -5.60 6.53
CA PHE A 121 -12.59 -4.33 5.82
C PHE A 121 -13.52 -3.34 6.53
N LEU A 122 -12.96 -2.25 7.06
CA LEU A 122 -13.76 -1.03 7.26
C LEU A 122 -14.03 -0.33 5.92
N SER A 123 -13.21 -0.62 4.93
CA SER A 123 -13.26 -0.14 3.56
C SER A 123 -14.44 -0.72 2.77
N GLU A 124 -15.05 0.12 1.92
CA GLU A 124 -16.09 -0.23 0.94
C GLU A 124 -15.57 -1.24 -0.11
N ASN A 125 -14.25 -1.43 -0.18
CA ASN A 125 -13.52 -2.22 -1.17
C ASN A 125 -13.68 -3.76 -1.08
N CYS A 126 -14.55 -4.26 -0.20
CA CYS A 126 -14.74 -5.70 0.00
C CYS A 126 -15.61 -6.35 -1.09
N CYS A 127 -16.48 -5.59 -1.74
CA CYS A 127 -17.45 -6.08 -2.72
C CYS A 127 -17.77 -5.10 -3.86
N ASP A 128 -17.31 -3.85 -3.76
CA ASP A 128 -17.53 -2.82 -4.78
C ASP A 128 -16.23 -2.54 -5.56
N ASN A 129 -16.34 -1.68 -6.58
CA ASN A 129 -15.18 -1.14 -7.29
C ASN A 129 -14.24 -0.40 -6.30
N PHE A 130 -12.96 -0.34 -6.65
CA PHE A 130 -11.95 0.35 -5.84
C PHE A 130 -12.38 1.78 -5.48
N SER A 131 -12.52 2.06 -4.19
CA SER A 131 -12.75 3.39 -3.63
C SER A 131 -11.40 4.04 -3.29
N PRO A 132 -11.04 5.15 -3.96
CA PRO A 132 -9.78 5.82 -3.70
C PRO A 132 -9.70 6.38 -2.28
N THR A 133 -10.83 6.68 -1.65
CA THR A 133 -10.91 7.17 -0.26
C THR A 133 -11.22 6.07 0.75
N GLY A 134 -11.06 4.80 0.38
CA GLY A 134 -11.40 3.66 1.24
C GLY A 134 -10.69 3.72 2.61
N ASN A 135 -11.43 3.43 3.68
CA ASN A 135 -10.87 3.48 5.03
C ASN A 135 -9.97 2.26 5.28
N VAL A 136 -8.66 2.51 5.42
CA VAL A 136 -7.65 1.47 5.70
C VAL A 136 -7.28 1.38 7.19
N ASP A 137 -7.91 2.19 8.05
CA ASP A 137 -7.71 2.19 9.49
C ASP A 137 -8.39 0.99 10.20
N GLY A 138 -8.20 0.88 11.51
CA GLY A 138 -8.95 -0.01 12.39
C GLY A 138 -8.24 -1.31 12.76
N SER A 139 -9.02 -2.38 12.95
CA SER A 139 -8.49 -3.71 13.32
C SER A 139 -7.94 -4.44 12.09
N ASN A 140 -6.80 -3.97 11.61
CA ASN A 140 -6.15 -4.51 10.43
C ASN A 140 -5.73 -5.98 10.59
N THR A 141 -5.80 -6.73 9.50
CA THR A 141 -5.34 -8.13 9.47
C THR A 141 -3.83 -8.22 9.65
N VAL A 142 -3.09 -7.32 9.00
CA VAL A 142 -1.65 -7.12 9.14
C VAL A 142 -1.40 -5.62 9.22
N LYS A 143 -0.61 -5.18 10.18
CA LYS A 143 -0.10 -3.80 10.28
C LYS A 143 1.35 -3.88 10.72
N SER A 144 2.22 -3.47 9.80
CA SER A 144 3.67 -3.44 9.98
C SER A 144 4.16 -2.01 9.91
N ILE A 145 4.92 -1.59 10.91
CA ILE A 145 5.48 -0.25 11.00
C ILE A 145 6.97 -0.35 11.22
N TRP A 146 7.74 0.36 10.40
CA TRP A 146 9.18 0.44 10.55
C TRP A 146 9.60 1.12 11.84
N SER A 147 10.66 0.59 12.42
CA SER A 147 11.40 1.19 13.53
C SER A 147 12.90 1.10 13.25
N SER A 148 13.71 1.81 14.04
CA SER A 148 15.17 1.71 13.96
C SER A 148 15.72 0.30 14.20
N SER A 149 14.92 -0.61 14.76
CA SER A 149 15.27 -2.01 14.99
C SER A 149 14.68 -2.96 13.93
N GLY A 150 14.05 -2.42 12.89
CA GLY A 150 13.35 -3.15 11.83
C GLY A 150 11.82 -3.05 11.95
N PRO A 151 11.08 -3.70 11.02
CA PRO A 151 9.62 -3.71 11.02
C PRO A 151 9.04 -4.33 12.30
N THR A 152 8.02 -3.66 12.85
CA THR A 152 7.31 -4.05 14.08
C THR A 152 5.83 -4.29 13.79
N GLY A 153 5.12 -4.95 14.71
CA GLY A 153 3.72 -5.32 14.52
C GLY A 153 3.56 -6.69 13.86
N THR A 154 2.46 -6.87 13.13
CA THR A 154 2.21 -8.11 12.39
C THR A 154 2.73 -7.91 10.97
N ASN A 155 3.59 -8.81 10.50
CA ASN A 155 4.18 -8.75 9.15
C ASN A 155 3.60 -9.78 8.19
N GLN A 156 2.88 -10.79 8.69
CA GLN A 156 2.30 -11.83 7.85
C GLN A 156 0.99 -12.34 8.43
N ILE A 157 0.17 -12.94 7.58
CA ILE A 157 -0.98 -13.73 7.99
C ILE A 157 -1.02 -15.07 7.25
N SER A 158 -1.43 -16.13 7.95
CA SER A 158 -1.73 -17.43 7.36
C SER A 158 -3.23 -17.72 7.43
N LEU A 159 -3.82 -18.14 6.31
CA LEU A 159 -5.25 -18.39 6.17
C LEU A 159 -5.47 -19.70 5.40
N TYR A 160 -6.48 -20.46 5.80
CA TYR A 160 -6.96 -21.60 5.04
C TYR A 160 -7.97 -21.12 4.00
N LEU A 161 -7.64 -21.23 2.71
CA LEU A 161 -8.45 -20.75 1.60
C LEU A 161 -8.95 -21.93 0.76
N TYR A 162 -10.13 -21.79 0.16
CA TYR A 162 -10.75 -22.77 -0.71
C TYR A 162 -10.56 -22.38 -2.17
N ALA A 163 -10.16 -23.35 -3.00
CA ALA A 163 -9.94 -23.15 -4.43
C ALA A 163 -11.16 -22.52 -5.11
N GLY A 164 -10.92 -21.51 -5.95
CA GLY A 164 -11.96 -20.83 -6.74
C GLY A 164 -12.85 -19.86 -5.96
N VAL A 165 -12.68 -19.72 -4.65
CA VAL A 165 -13.42 -18.72 -3.85
C VAL A 165 -12.69 -17.37 -3.93
N ALA A 166 -13.44 -16.29 -4.15
CA ALA A 166 -12.89 -14.94 -4.18
C ALA A 166 -12.78 -14.36 -2.76
N TYR A 167 -11.55 -14.08 -2.33
CA TYR A 167 -11.25 -13.44 -1.05
C TYR A 167 -10.80 -12.01 -1.29
N PRO A 168 -11.55 -10.99 -0.85
CA PRO A 168 -11.12 -9.60 -0.99
C PRO A 168 -9.83 -9.37 -0.20
N LEU A 169 -8.96 -8.54 -0.76
CA LEU A 169 -7.64 -8.17 -0.26
C LEU A 169 -7.39 -6.69 -0.54
N GLU A 170 -6.93 -5.95 0.47
CA GLU A 170 -6.54 -4.54 0.39
C GLU A 170 -5.14 -4.39 0.95
N ILE A 171 -4.30 -3.66 0.23
CA ILE A 171 -2.92 -3.36 0.58
C ILE A 171 -2.76 -1.84 0.61
N PHE A 172 -2.24 -1.33 1.71
CA PHE A 172 -1.85 0.06 1.84
C PHE A 172 -0.40 0.17 2.28
N TYR A 173 0.35 1.06 1.65
CA TYR A 173 1.76 1.28 1.97
C TYR A 173 2.08 2.77 1.99
N VAL A 174 3.01 3.16 2.86
CA VAL A 174 3.56 4.51 2.91
C VAL A 174 5.08 4.46 3.04
N ASN A 175 5.76 5.23 2.18
CA ASN A 175 7.10 5.75 2.41
C ASN A 175 6.98 7.23 2.79
N ARG A 176 7.40 7.61 4.00
CA ARG A 176 7.28 8.98 4.51
C ARG A 176 8.45 9.88 4.11
N GLY A 177 9.45 9.32 3.43
CA GLY A 177 10.63 10.01 2.92
C GLY A 177 11.91 9.23 3.20
N ALA A 178 13.01 9.64 2.56
CA ALA A 178 14.31 8.94 2.65
C ALA A 178 14.23 7.50 2.14
N LEU A 179 14.80 6.54 2.88
CA LEU A 179 14.74 5.13 2.53
C LEU A 179 13.31 4.64 2.67
N GLY A 180 12.89 3.80 1.73
CA GLY A 180 11.63 3.09 1.83
C GLY A 180 11.69 1.79 1.09
N ALA A 181 10.96 0.82 1.59
CA ALA A 181 10.89 -0.51 1.01
C ALA A 181 9.60 -1.24 1.41
N ILE A 182 9.08 -2.00 0.45
CA ILE A 182 8.05 -2.99 0.68
C ILE A 182 8.34 -4.20 -0.20
N THR A 183 8.09 -5.39 0.32
CA THR A 183 8.05 -6.61 -0.49
C THR A 183 6.83 -7.40 -0.09
N LEU A 184 5.81 -7.39 -0.95
CA LEU A 184 4.64 -8.24 -0.76
C LEU A 184 4.89 -9.60 -1.39
N THR A 185 4.68 -10.67 -0.62
CA THR A 185 4.76 -12.05 -1.10
C THR A 185 3.59 -12.88 -0.62
N TYR A 186 3.36 -14.00 -1.29
CA TYR A 186 2.55 -15.09 -0.75
C TYR A 186 3.30 -16.42 -0.85
N THR A 187 3.06 -17.31 0.13
CA THR A 187 3.45 -18.71 0.10
C THR A 187 2.20 -19.55 -0.09
N ASP A 188 2.22 -20.44 -1.07
CA ASP A 188 1.09 -21.32 -1.41
C ASP A 188 1.07 -22.62 -0.57
N PRO A 189 0.01 -23.47 -0.69
CA PRO A 189 -0.08 -24.72 0.06
C PRO A 189 1.02 -25.74 -0.23
N SER A 190 1.75 -25.59 -1.34
CA SER A 190 2.91 -26.43 -1.68
C SER A 190 4.20 -25.94 -1.00
N GLY A 191 4.17 -24.76 -0.37
CA GLY A 191 5.31 -24.12 0.29
C GLY A 191 6.13 -23.22 -0.63
N VAL A 192 5.67 -22.95 -1.86
CA VAL A 192 6.36 -22.07 -2.81
C VAL A 192 5.99 -20.63 -2.53
N THR A 193 7.01 -19.77 -2.38
CA THR A 193 6.84 -18.32 -2.18
C THR A 193 7.00 -17.57 -3.50
N SER A 194 6.06 -16.65 -3.78
CA SER A 194 6.08 -15.77 -4.95
C SER A 194 5.84 -14.31 -4.56
N SER A 195 6.44 -13.38 -5.31
CA SER A 195 6.12 -11.94 -5.30
C SER A 195 5.31 -11.51 -6.53
N ASP A 196 5.11 -12.42 -7.49
CA ASP A 196 4.21 -12.22 -8.61
C ASP A 196 2.86 -12.86 -8.29
N PHE A 197 1.84 -12.01 -8.21
CA PHE A 197 0.45 -12.36 -7.94
C PHE A 197 -0.36 -12.57 -9.23
N SER A 198 0.31 -12.71 -10.37
CA SER A 198 -0.34 -13.13 -11.62
C SER A 198 -1.03 -14.48 -11.45
N GLY A 199 -2.25 -14.61 -11.97
CA GLY A 199 -3.02 -15.86 -11.88
C GLY A 199 -3.57 -16.21 -10.49
N ILE A 200 -3.43 -15.34 -9.49
CA ILE A 200 -4.04 -15.53 -8.16
C ILE A 200 -4.76 -14.29 -7.63
N ILE A 201 -4.36 -13.07 -8.04
CA ILE A 201 -5.10 -11.84 -7.74
C ILE A 201 -5.80 -11.32 -8.99
N TYR A 202 -7.08 -11.03 -8.84
CA TYR A 202 -7.98 -10.52 -9.88
C TYR A 202 -8.66 -9.24 -9.41
N HIS A 203 -9.17 -8.45 -10.34
CA HIS A 203 -10.10 -7.34 -10.06
C HIS A 203 -11.29 -7.47 -11.01
N TYR A 204 -12.42 -6.87 -10.62
CA TYR A 204 -13.54 -6.73 -11.54
C TYR A 204 -13.18 -5.70 -12.60
N ASP A 205 -13.41 -6.02 -13.87
CA ASP A 205 -13.46 -5.01 -14.91
C ASP A 205 -14.60 -4.06 -14.57
N ASP A 206 -14.35 -2.74 -14.66
CA ASP A 206 -15.43 -1.77 -14.53
C ASP A 206 -16.41 -2.05 -15.67
N ILE A 207 -17.64 -2.45 -15.33
CA ILE A 207 -18.69 -2.62 -16.34
C ILE A 207 -19.11 -1.20 -16.72
N ASP A 208 -18.70 -0.75 -17.90
CA ASP A 208 -19.14 0.51 -18.53
C ASP A 208 -20.69 0.63 -18.54
#